data_AF-A0AAV7H9U2-F1
#
_entry.id   AF-A0AAV7H9U2-F1
#
_cell.length_a   1.000
_cell.length_b   1.000
_cell.length_c   1.000
_cell.angle_alpha   90.00
_cell.angle_beta   90.00
_cell.angle_gamma   90.00
#
_symmetry.space_group_name_H-M   'P 1'
#
loop_
_entity.id
_entity.type
_entity.pdbx_description
1 polymer ?
#
loop_
_entity_poly.entity_id
_entity_poly.type
_entity_poly.pdbx_seq_one_letter_code
_entity_poly.pdbx_strand_id
1 'polypeptide(L)' 'MSSPLSTPHSFQLSLFSRGFRLPVRWDKTAIVVMDEVRVNNPYFPENVNGGTPAANERVKKVLELERRRLQARSSA' A
#
# COMPACT_ATOMS: atom_id res chain seq x y z
N MET A 1 -5.03 -24.55 -0.73
CA MET A 1 -6.04 -23.48 -0.61
C MET A 1 -5.30 -22.20 -0.19
N SER A 2 -4.77 -21.46 -1.16
CA SER A 2 -3.99 -20.24 -0.89
C SER A 2 -4.75 -19.06 -1.48
N SER A 3 -5.40 -18.29 -0.61
CA SER A 3 -6.20 -17.13 -0.98
C SER A 3 -5.36 -16.10 -1.75
N PRO A 4 -5.78 -15.64 -2.95
CA PRO A 4 -4.97 -14.74 -3.79
C PRO A 4 -4.90 -13.27 -3.28
N LEU A 5 -5.35 -12.98 -2.05
CA LEU A 5 -5.58 -11.61 -1.57
C LEU A 5 -4.51 -11.05 -0.60
N SER A 6 -3.29 -11.58 -0.60
CA SER A 6 -2.22 -11.09 0.30
C SER A 6 -0.81 -11.12 -0.29
N THR A 7 -0.67 -11.11 -1.62
CA THR A 7 0.66 -10.95 -2.22
C THR A 7 1.03 -9.47 -2.36
N PRO A 8 2.22 -9.06 -1.88
CA PRO A 8 2.72 -7.68 -1.94
C PRO A 8 2.61 -7.04 -3.34
N HIS A 9 2.78 -7.84 -4.39
CA HIS A 9 2.72 -7.41 -5.78
C HIS A 9 1.36 -6.82 -6.22
N SER A 10 0.25 -7.24 -5.61
CA SER A 10 -1.08 -6.74 -5.98
C SER A 10 -1.31 -5.29 -5.54
N PHE A 11 -0.71 -4.89 -4.42
CA PHE A 11 -0.73 -3.49 -3.96
C PHE A 11 0.15 -2.60 -4.84
N GLN A 12 1.32 -3.08 -5.28
CA GLN A 12 2.21 -2.33 -6.16
C GLN A 12 1.55 -1.90 -7.48
N LEU A 13 0.90 -2.84 -8.18
CA LEU A 13 0.29 -2.53 -9.49
C LEU A 13 -0.81 -1.48 -9.38
N SER A 14 -1.55 -1.51 -8.29
CA SER A 14 -2.69 -0.64 -8.09
C SER A 14 -2.28 0.76 -7.60
N LEU A 15 -1.27 0.83 -6.72
CA LEU A 15 -0.59 2.08 -6.35
C LEU A 15 0.08 2.77 -7.55
N PHE A 16 0.71 1.99 -8.44
CA PHE A 16 1.38 2.52 -9.64
C PHE A 16 0.40 2.97 -10.74
N SER A 17 -0.77 2.33 -10.84
CA SER A 17 -1.71 2.55 -11.95
C SER A 17 -2.64 3.76 -11.76
N ARG A 18 -2.81 4.29 -10.54
CA ARG A 18 -3.86 5.28 -10.26
C ARG A 18 -3.30 6.65 -9.86
N GLY A 19 -2.77 7.36 -10.85
CA GLY A 19 -2.65 8.83 -10.87
C GLY A 19 -1.63 9.49 -9.94
N PHE A 20 -1.16 8.81 -8.89
CA PHE A 20 -0.13 9.31 -7.99
C PHE A 20 1.17 8.55 -8.30
N ARG A 21 1.96 9.08 -9.24
CA ARG A 21 3.32 8.62 -9.60
C ARG A 21 4.32 8.88 -8.46
N LEU A 22 3.97 8.46 -7.25
CA LEU A 22 4.93 8.50 -6.15
C LEU A 22 5.96 7.41 -6.40
N PRO A 23 7.26 7.72 -6.23
CA PRO A 23 8.27 6.68 -6.24
C PRO A 23 7.98 5.68 -5.12
N VAL A 24 7.54 4.48 -5.47
CA VAL A 24 7.33 3.38 -4.51
C VAL A 24 8.46 2.37 -4.71
N ARG A 25 9.08 1.97 -3.61
CA ARG A 25 10.16 0.99 -3.54
C ARG A 25 9.79 -0.12 -2.57
N TRP A 26 10.29 -1.32 -2.80
CA TRP A 26 10.17 -2.44 -1.86
C TRP A 26 11.44 -2.57 -1.04
N ASP A 27 11.32 -2.47 0.28
CA ASP A 27 12.37 -2.83 1.23
C ASP A 27 12.01 -4.16 1.87
N LYS A 28 12.45 -5.26 1.23
CA LYS A 28 12.16 -6.63 1.65
C LYS A 28 10.65 -6.92 1.70
N THR A 29 10.05 -6.82 2.89
CA THR A 29 8.62 -7.03 3.16
C THR A 29 7.87 -5.73 3.43
N ALA A 30 8.56 -4.60 3.39
CA ALA A 30 8.02 -3.27 3.60
C ALA A 30 7.89 -2.50 2.28
N ILE A 31 6.85 -1.66 2.20
CA ILE A 31 6.65 -0.74 1.08
C ILE A 31 7.18 0.62 1.51
N VAL A 32 8.10 1.18 0.75
CA VAL A 32 8.61 2.54 0.96
C VAL A 32 8.03 3.45 -0.11
N VAL A 33 7.25 4.44 0.29
CA VAL A 33 6.59 5.43 -0.55
C VAL A 33 7.35 6.74 -0.44
N MET A 34 7.72 7.30 -1.59
CA MET A 34 8.52 8.51 -1.75
C MET A 34 9.90 8.49 -1.08
N ASP A 35 10.43 7.30 -0.71
CA ASP A 35 11.60 7.15 0.17
C ASP A 35 11.40 7.69 1.60
N GLU A 36 10.27 8.35 1.88
CA GLU A 36 9.97 9.01 3.14
C GLU A 36 9.10 8.14 4.06
N VAL A 37 8.08 7.47 3.50
CA VAL A 37 7.05 6.76 4.26
C VAL A 37 7.21 5.26 4.10
N ARG A 38 7.36 4.53 5.20
CA ARG A 38 7.52 3.08 5.22
C ARG A 38 6.27 2.41 5.77
N VAL A 39 5.79 1.40 5.07
CA VAL A 39 4.64 0.57 5.46
C VAL A 39 5.14 -0.84 5.67
N ASN A 40 5.15 -1.29 6.92
CA ASN A 40 5.56 -2.65 7.25
C ASN A 40 4.37 -3.61 7.17
N ASN A 41 4.66 -4.89 6.93
CA ASN A 41 3.69 -5.97 7.10
C ASN A 41 3.32 -6.10 8.59
N PRO A 42 2.03 -6.22 8.95
CA PRO A 42 0.82 -6.17 8.10
C PRO A 42 0.48 -4.76 7.60
N TYR A 43 0.13 -4.61 6.31
CA TYR A 43 -0.11 -3.34 5.61
C TYR A 43 -1.35 -2.58 6.11
N PHE A 44 -1.34 -2.20 7.38
CA PHE A 44 -2.35 -1.41 8.05
C PHE A 44 -1.94 0.05 8.12
N PRO A 45 -2.89 0.99 8.24
CA PRO A 45 -2.60 2.40 8.44
C PRO A 45 -1.78 2.67 9.73
N GLU A 46 -1.85 1.77 10.71
CA GLU A 46 -1.07 1.80 11.96
C GLU A 46 0.40 1.43 11.74
N ASN A 47 0.70 0.67 10.69
CA ASN A 47 2.05 0.23 10.35
C ASN A 47 2.77 1.20 9.38
N VAL A 48 2.14 2.34 9.09
CA VAL A 48 2.72 3.43 8.30
C VAL A 48 3.57 4.32 9.20
N ASN A 49 4.87 4.32 8.97
CA ASN A 49 5.87 5.02 9.78
C ASN A 49 6.83 5.80 8.87
N GLY A 50 7.24 7.00 9.30
CA GLY A 50 8.18 7.85 8.55
C GLY A 50 7.51 9.06 7.89
N GLY A 51 8.30 9.89 7.19
CA GLY A 51 7.85 11.04 6.42
C GLY A 51 7.14 12.14 7.22
N THR A 52 6.52 13.06 6.49
CA THR A 52 5.71 14.14 7.07
C THR A 52 4.30 13.64 7.47
N PRO A 53 3.63 14.27 8.45
CA PRO A 53 2.26 13.91 8.82
C PRO A 53 1.30 13.93 7.61
N ALA A 54 1.48 14.90 6.72
CA ALA A 54 0.70 15.02 5.49
C ALA A 54 0.90 13.85 4.52
N ALA A 55 2.13 13.33 4.41
CA ALA A 55 2.43 12.17 3.58
C ALA A 55 1.81 10.90 4.16
N ASN A 56 1.90 10.71 5.48
CA ASN A 56 1.29 9.56 6.17
C ASN A 56 -0.22 9.50 5.98
N GLU A 57 -0.92 10.62 6.15
CA GLU A 57 -2.38 10.68 5.94
C GLU A 57 -2.77 10.31 4.50
N ARG A 58 -1.99 10.75 3.50
CA ARG A 58 -2.19 10.35 2.10
C ARG A 58 -1.97 8.85 1.91
N VAL A 59 -0.87 8.30 2.44
CA VAL A 59 -0.53 6.88 2.32
C VAL A 59 -1.58 5.99 2.98
N LYS A 60 -2.04 6.32 4.19
CA LYS A 60 -3.13 5.62 4.88
C LYS A 60 -4.41 5.59 4.04
N LYS A 61 -4.79 6.74 3.48
CA LYS A 61 -6.00 6.85 2.65
C LYS A 61 -5.90 6.00 1.38
N VAL A 62 -4.73 5.97 0.74
CA VAL A 62 -4.51 5.14 -0.44
C VAL A 62 -4.53 3.65 -0.07
N LEU A 63 -3.88 3.25 1.03
CA LEU A 63 -3.93 1.87 1.55
C LEU A 63 -5.35 1.40 1.81
N GLU A 64 -6.20 2.24 2.41
CA GLU A 64 -7.60 1.90 2.66
C GLU A 64 -8.39 1.74 1.36
N LEU A 65 -8.23 2.66 0.40
CA LEU A 65 -8.88 2.57 -0.91
C LEU A 65 -8.47 1.31 -1.65
N GLU A 66 -7.19 0.96 -1.61
CA GLU A 66 -6.65 -0.24 -2.25
C GLU A 66 -7.14 -1.51 -1.57
N ARG A 67 -7.19 -1.53 -0.23
CA ARG A 67 -7.79 -2.65 0.52
C ARG A 67 -9.24 -2.86 0.12
N ARG A 68 -10.04 -1.78 0.08
CA ARG A 68 -11.45 -1.84 -0.33
C ARG A 68 -11.60 -2.32 -1.77
N ARG A 69 -10.72 -1.88 -2.67
CA ARG A 69 -10.74 -2.30 -4.08
C ARG A 69 -10.35 -3.76 -4.25
N LEU A 70 -9.33 -4.23 -3.55
CA LEU A 70 -8.92 -5.64 -3.55
C LEU A 70 -10.00 -6.54 -2.96
N GLN A 71 -10.65 -6.13 -1.87
CA GLN A 71 -11.81 -6.83 -1.31
C GLN A 71 -12.97 -6.90 -2.32
N ALA A 72 -13.29 -5.78 -2.99
CA ALA A 72 -14.32 -5.75 -4.04
C ALA A 72 -13.98 -6.61 -5.27
N ARG A 73 -12.69 -6.89 -5.50
CA ARG A 73 -12.23 -7.75 -6.60
C ARG A 73 -12.11 -9.23 -6.20
N SER A 74 -12.15 -9.54 -4.91
CA SER A 74 -12.10 -10.91 -4.38
C SER A 74 -13.46 -11.61 -4.40
N SER A 75 -14.53 -10.91 -4.77
CA SER A 75 -15.91 -11.39 -4.77
C SER A 75 -16.45 -11.67 -6.18
N ALA A 76 -15.58 -11.97 -7.14
CA ALA A 76 -15.95 -12.41 -8.49
C ALA A 76 -15.23 -13.70 -8.85
#